data_AF-A0A550CGK2-F1
#
_entry.id   AF-A0A550CGK2-F1
#
_cell.length_a   1.000
_cell.length_b   1.000
_cell.length_c   1.000
_cell.angle_alpha   90.00
_cell.angle_beta   90.00
_cell.angle_gamma   90.00
#
_symmetry.space_group_name_H-M   'P 1'
#
loop_
_entity.id
_entity.type
_entity.pdbx_description
1 polymer ?
#
loop_
_entity_poly.entity_id
_entity_poly.type
_entity_poly.pdbx_seq_one_letter_code
_entity_poly.pdbx_strand_id
1 'polypeptide(L)'
;MSHRASEVHACQGGKQNVEDAASWARQAWLSVELPGDYPWSYCEEGPKSSVRSKTPGHSRRTVIFSLRPCASVAAALAAPSTLKARDNDDDCYVATHGFSYPDKEQYQRDLMDACLADEAAVTGSNLWGNKACVAAAASFRNIWPSTVRGLAACKNSEEAQLDAQPSLNYDIYASIAGDCAWADGGCSVTEQNFIDFIYSTLSEIGSSGYPASVDTLISSGWEPILKWAASGDELPYGSFNDWLHFS
;
A
#
# COMPACT_ATOMS: atom_id res chain seq x y z
N MET A 1 -28.59 41.86 18.11
CA MET A 1 -28.76 41.49 16.69
C MET A 1 -27.73 42.25 15.88
N SER A 2 -26.58 41.63 15.62
CA SER A 2 -25.49 42.21 14.83
C SER A 2 -24.85 41.06 14.06
N HIS A 3 -25.07 41.04 12.75
CA HIS A 3 -24.42 40.13 11.83
C HIS A 3 -23.06 40.73 11.43
N ARG A 4 -21.98 40.00 11.66
CA ARG A 4 -20.70 40.21 10.98
C ARG A 4 -20.44 39.00 10.07
N ALA A 5 -20.28 39.29 8.79
CA ALA A 5 -19.82 38.36 7.77
C ALA A 5 -18.35 37.98 8.05
N SER A 6 -18.02 36.70 7.88
CA SER A 6 -16.63 36.23 7.77
C SER A 6 -16.27 36.14 6.29
N GLU A 7 -15.19 36.83 5.93
CA GLU A 7 -14.47 36.69 4.67
C GLU A 7 -13.74 35.35 4.64
N VAL A 8 -13.90 34.61 3.54
CA VAL A 8 -13.18 33.36 3.27
C VAL A 8 -11.93 33.70 2.48
N HIS A 9 -10.76 33.48 3.07
CA HIS A 9 -9.49 33.54 2.35
C HIS A 9 -9.31 32.27 1.50
N ALA A 10 -9.10 32.48 0.21
CA ALA A 10 -8.79 31.44 -0.77
C ALA A 10 -7.36 30.90 -0.60
N CYS A 11 -7.21 29.58 -0.51
CA CYS A 11 -5.92 28.91 -0.68
C CYS A 11 -5.55 28.88 -2.17
N GLN A 12 -4.44 29.53 -2.51
CA GLN A 12 -3.79 29.43 -3.82
C GLN A 12 -3.14 28.04 -3.96
N GLY A 13 -3.56 27.29 -4.97
CA GLY A 13 -3.03 25.98 -5.32
C GLY A 13 -1.62 26.04 -5.93
N GLY A 14 -0.71 25.26 -5.37
CA GLY A 14 0.56 24.89 -5.99
C GLY A 14 0.33 23.80 -7.02
N LYS A 15 0.69 24.06 -8.27
CA LYS A 15 0.73 23.09 -9.36
C LYS A 15 1.99 22.23 -9.23
N GLN A 16 1.85 20.94 -8.93
CA GLN A 16 2.91 19.97 -9.18
C GLN A 16 2.32 18.62 -9.63
N ASN A 17 2.56 18.32 -10.91
CA ASN A 17 2.70 17.00 -11.55
C ASN A 17 1.49 16.04 -11.57
N VAL A 18 0.73 16.11 -12.66
CA VAL A 18 -0.39 15.20 -13.01
C VAL A 18 0.06 14.17 -14.08
N GLU A 19 1.22 13.53 -13.92
CA GLU A 19 1.72 12.57 -14.93
C GLU A 19 1.76 11.09 -14.50
N ASP A 20 1.45 10.73 -13.25
CA ASP A 20 1.54 9.32 -12.80
C ASP A 20 0.19 8.60 -12.55
N ALA A 21 -0.96 9.27 -12.72
CA ALA A 21 -2.28 8.67 -12.43
C ALA A 21 -3.01 8.03 -13.64
N ALA A 22 -2.38 7.94 -14.82
CA ALA A 22 -3.09 7.66 -16.08
C ALA A 22 -2.88 6.24 -16.68
N SER A 23 -2.30 5.27 -15.96
CA SER A 23 -2.04 3.93 -16.52
C SER A 23 -3.04 2.82 -16.13
N TRP A 24 -3.96 3.03 -15.18
CA TRP A 24 -4.82 1.94 -14.67
C TRP A 24 -6.24 1.87 -15.25
N ALA A 25 -6.67 2.83 -16.10
CA ALA A 25 -8.04 2.89 -16.61
C ALA A 25 -8.23 2.35 -18.05
N ARG A 26 -7.48 1.34 -18.48
CA ARG A 26 -7.69 0.68 -19.79
C ARG A 26 -7.57 -0.85 -19.72
N GLN A 27 -8.54 -1.51 -19.08
CA GLN A 27 -8.99 -2.87 -19.44
C GLN A 27 -10.18 -3.31 -18.58
N ALA A 28 -11.36 -2.74 -18.83
CA ALA A 28 -12.65 -3.36 -18.49
C ALA A 28 -13.78 -2.58 -19.16
N TRP A 29 -14.17 -3.00 -20.36
CA TRP A 29 -15.47 -2.67 -20.93
C TRP A 29 -16.07 -3.96 -21.49
N LEU A 30 -17.06 -4.50 -20.78
CA LEU A 30 -18.38 -4.85 -21.34
C LEU A 30 -19.33 -5.30 -20.22
N SER A 31 -20.38 -4.48 -20.04
CA SER A 31 -21.73 -4.82 -19.60
C SER A 31 -21.95 -5.37 -18.19
N VAL A 32 -22.19 -4.46 -17.24
CA VAL A 32 -23.25 -4.65 -16.22
C VAL A 32 -24.00 -3.32 -16.09
N GLU A 33 -25.30 -3.33 -16.40
CA GLU A 33 -26.22 -2.26 -16.06
C GLU A 33 -26.41 -2.22 -14.54
N LEU A 34 -26.09 -1.09 -13.91
CA LEU A 34 -26.48 -0.78 -12.54
C LEU A 34 -27.33 0.50 -12.53
N PRO A 35 -28.50 0.52 -11.87
CA PRO A 35 -29.25 1.73 -11.62
C PRO A 35 -28.73 2.42 -10.34
N GLY A 36 -28.51 3.73 -10.41
CA GLY A 36 -28.26 4.54 -9.22
C GLY A 36 -27.33 5.73 -9.49
N ASP A 37 -27.95 6.89 -9.70
CA ASP A 37 -27.31 8.19 -9.94
C ASP A 37 -26.32 8.58 -8.83
N TYR A 38 -25.04 8.71 -9.21
CA TYR A 38 -24.06 9.51 -8.46
C TYR A 38 -23.50 10.59 -9.40
N PRO A 39 -23.58 11.89 -9.05
CA PRO A 39 -23.14 12.96 -9.93
C PRO A 39 -21.64 13.19 -9.78
N TRP A 40 -20.84 12.63 -10.69
CA TRP A 40 -19.47 13.08 -10.92
C TRP A 40 -19.40 13.72 -12.31
N SER A 41 -19.23 15.05 -12.34
CA SER A 41 -19.00 15.81 -13.56
C SER A 41 -17.60 15.51 -14.11
N TYR A 42 -17.52 14.87 -15.28
CA TYR A 42 -16.28 14.71 -16.04
C TYR A 42 -15.92 16.01 -16.76
N CYS A 43 -14.66 16.45 -16.63
CA CYS A 43 -14.05 17.42 -17.52
C CYS A 43 -13.42 16.67 -18.71
N GLU A 44 -13.88 16.96 -19.93
CA GLU A 44 -13.25 16.47 -21.17
C GLU A 44 -11.93 17.22 -21.42
N GLU A 45 -10.83 16.49 -21.62
CA GLU A 45 -9.55 17.06 -22.06
C GLU A 45 -9.33 16.85 -23.57
N GLY A 46 -8.98 17.95 -24.25
CA GLY A 46 -8.66 18.01 -25.67
C GLY A 46 -7.25 17.51 -26.05
N PRO A 47 -6.89 17.58 -27.35
CA PRO A 47 -5.91 16.68 -27.96
C PRO A 47 -4.43 17.06 -27.74
N LYS A 48 -3.60 16.01 -27.64
CA LYS A 48 -2.15 16.01 -27.45
C LYS A 48 -1.37 16.59 -28.64
N SER A 49 -0.41 17.46 -28.37
CA SER A 49 0.58 17.92 -29.34
C SER A 49 1.85 17.05 -29.32
N SER A 50 2.33 16.70 -30.51
CA SER A 50 3.53 15.90 -30.77
C SER A 50 4.77 16.79 -30.81
N VAL A 51 5.81 16.45 -30.04
CA VAL A 51 7.14 17.06 -30.15
C VAL A 51 8.11 16.09 -30.84
N ARG A 52 8.66 16.56 -31.96
CA ARG A 52 9.61 15.90 -32.84
C ARG A 52 11.03 16.24 -32.40
N SER A 53 11.80 15.27 -31.92
CA SER A 53 13.24 15.44 -31.65
C SER A 53 14.06 15.11 -32.91
N LYS A 54 15.06 15.96 -33.19
CA LYS A 54 15.91 15.95 -34.39
C LYS A 54 17.35 15.75 -33.92
N THR A 55 17.96 14.60 -34.20
CA THR A 55 19.38 14.33 -33.92
C THR A 55 20.24 14.64 -35.14
N PRO A 56 21.35 15.38 -34.99
CA PRO A 56 22.46 15.36 -35.93
C PRO A 56 23.58 14.45 -35.43
N GLY A 57 24.07 13.58 -36.32
CA GLY A 57 25.28 12.81 -36.10
C GLY A 57 26.55 13.60 -36.34
N HIS A 58 27.67 13.08 -35.84
CA HIS A 58 29.10 13.29 -36.19
C HIS A 58 29.91 12.62 -35.06
N SER A 59 31.14 12.13 -35.18
CA SER A 59 32.09 11.86 -36.26
C SER A 59 33.24 11.13 -35.54
N ARG A 60 33.78 10.05 -36.10
CA ARG A 60 34.90 9.30 -35.50
C ARG A 60 36.19 10.10 -35.61
N ARG A 61 36.88 10.32 -34.49
CA ARG A 61 38.33 10.60 -34.45
C ARG A 61 38.99 9.87 -33.28
N THR A 62 39.88 8.96 -33.62
CA THR A 62 40.84 8.32 -32.71
C THR A 62 42.01 9.27 -32.50
N VAL A 63 42.35 9.55 -31.24
CA VAL A 63 43.58 10.27 -30.86
C VAL A 63 44.22 9.53 -29.69
N ILE A 64 45.45 9.09 -29.90
CA ILE A 64 46.34 8.46 -28.92
C ILE A 64 47.16 9.58 -28.28
N PHE A 65 47.13 9.78 -26.95
CA PHE A 65 48.17 10.57 -26.25
C PHE A 65 48.34 10.22 -24.77
N SER A 66 49.59 9.89 -24.44
CA SER A 66 50.38 10.26 -23.25
C SER A 66 49.83 10.04 -21.83
N LEU A 67 50.45 9.10 -21.11
CA LEU A 67 50.34 8.92 -19.66
C LEU A 67 50.92 10.13 -18.90
N ARG A 68 50.06 10.83 -18.15
CA ARG A 68 50.43 11.78 -17.08
C ARG A 68 49.90 11.23 -15.75
N PRO A 69 50.63 11.38 -14.63
CA PRO A 69 50.15 10.99 -13.31
C PRO A 69 49.06 11.97 -12.87
N CYS A 70 47.81 11.50 -12.87
CA CYS A 70 46.68 12.27 -12.35
C CYS A 70 46.69 12.21 -10.83
N ALA A 71 46.80 13.38 -10.19
CA ALA A 71 46.47 13.56 -8.79
C ALA A 71 45.01 13.13 -8.57
N SER A 72 44.79 12.23 -7.61
CA SER A 72 43.47 11.76 -7.21
C SER A 72 42.71 12.89 -6.52
N VAL A 73 41.92 13.66 -7.29
CA VAL A 73 40.90 14.53 -6.70
C VAL A 73 39.83 13.61 -6.15
N ALA A 74 39.78 13.46 -4.82
CA ALA A 74 38.64 12.85 -4.15
C ALA A 74 37.41 13.73 -4.41
N ALA A 75 36.66 13.42 -5.47
CA ALA A 75 35.34 13.95 -5.64
C ALA A 75 34.48 13.39 -4.51
N ALA A 76 34.30 14.17 -3.45
CA ALA A 76 33.22 13.95 -2.51
C ALA A 76 31.92 14.06 -3.33
N LEU A 77 31.38 12.93 -3.75
CA LEU A 77 30.00 12.82 -4.22
C LEU A 77 29.14 13.24 -3.04
N ALA A 78 28.79 14.53 -2.98
CA ALA A 78 27.65 14.97 -2.20
C ALA A 78 26.45 14.26 -2.82
N ALA A 79 26.06 13.13 -2.21
CA ALA A 79 24.82 12.48 -2.54
C ALA A 79 23.73 13.56 -2.40
N PRO A 80 22.87 13.77 -3.41
CA PRO A 80 21.70 14.62 -3.22
C PRO A 80 20.81 13.92 -2.21
N SER A 81 20.98 14.25 -0.93
CA SER A 81 20.00 13.96 0.12
C SER A 81 18.85 14.95 -0.01
N THR A 82 18.19 14.91 -1.16
CA THR A 82 16.76 15.18 -1.21
C THR A 82 16.09 13.82 -1.20
N LEU A 83 16.25 13.10 -0.07
CA LEU A 83 15.12 12.32 0.41
C LEU A 83 14.01 13.37 0.50
N LYS A 84 13.11 13.36 -0.49
CA LYS A 84 11.82 14.01 -0.36
C LYS A 84 11.33 13.50 1.00
N ALA A 85 11.20 14.40 1.98
CA ALA A 85 10.74 14.01 3.30
C ALA A 85 9.54 13.09 3.08
N ARG A 86 9.65 11.83 3.51
CA ARG A 86 8.58 10.87 3.32
C ARG A 86 7.33 11.51 3.92
N ASP A 87 6.23 11.54 3.18
CA ASP A 87 4.98 12.19 3.61
C ASP A 87 4.25 11.32 4.66
N ASN A 88 5.03 10.77 5.59
CA ASN A 88 4.58 9.87 6.64
C ASN A 88 3.67 10.61 7.64
N ASP A 89 3.80 11.93 7.74
CA ASP A 89 2.90 12.79 8.51
C ASP A 89 1.49 12.82 7.89
N ASP A 90 1.38 12.97 6.57
CA ASP A 90 0.10 12.95 5.84
C ASP A 90 -0.53 11.55 5.87
N ASP A 91 0.25 10.49 5.65
CA ASP A 91 -0.22 9.10 5.73
C ASP A 91 -0.70 8.75 7.16
N CYS A 92 0.04 9.19 8.18
CA CYS A 92 -0.37 9.07 9.58
C CYS A 92 -1.68 9.81 9.86
N TYR A 93 -1.80 11.04 9.37
CA TYR A 93 -3.00 11.84 9.55
C TYR A 93 -4.22 11.17 8.92
N VAL A 94 -4.12 10.74 7.67
CA VAL A 94 -5.20 10.05 6.94
C VAL A 94 -5.58 8.76 7.65
N ALA A 95 -4.59 7.94 8.06
CA ALA A 95 -4.85 6.68 8.73
C ALA A 95 -5.49 6.86 10.11
N THR A 96 -5.05 7.84 10.90
CA THR A 96 -5.63 8.16 12.21
C THR A 96 -7.10 8.60 12.08
N HIS A 97 -7.44 9.36 11.04
CA HIS A 97 -8.81 9.82 10.81
C HIS A 97 -9.69 8.79 10.09
N GLY A 98 -9.10 7.87 9.31
CA GLY A 98 -9.79 6.74 8.68
C GLY A 98 -10.01 5.56 9.64
N PHE A 99 -9.15 5.41 10.65
CA PHE A 99 -9.25 4.41 11.71
C PHE A 99 -10.03 4.95 12.92
N SER A 100 -11.32 5.18 12.72
CA SER A 100 -12.24 5.52 13.81
C SER A 100 -12.57 4.27 14.64
N TYR A 101 -12.12 4.24 15.90
CA TYR A 101 -12.34 3.12 16.84
C TYR A 101 -13.82 2.69 16.95
N PRO A 102 -14.81 3.62 17.06
CA PRO A 102 -16.23 3.26 17.09
C PRO A 102 -16.74 2.49 15.87
N ASP A 103 -16.10 2.66 14.71
CA ASP A 103 -16.54 2.07 13.44
C ASP A 103 -15.88 0.71 13.14
N LYS A 104 -15.01 0.25 14.04
CA LYS A 104 -14.30 -1.03 13.94
C LYS A 104 -14.88 -2.04 14.91
N GLU A 105 -14.84 -3.32 14.56
CA GLU A 105 -15.16 -4.39 15.51
C GLU A 105 -14.01 -4.58 16.52
N GLN A 106 -14.29 -5.16 17.69
CA GLN A 106 -13.28 -5.31 18.74
C GLN A 106 -12.06 -6.11 18.25
N TYR A 107 -12.29 -7.20 17.51
CA TYR A 107 -11.22 -8.04 17.00
C TYR A 107 -10.25 -7.25 16.10
N GLN A 108 -10.77 -6.30 15.31
CA GLN A 108 -9.98 -5.48 14.40
C GLN A 108 -9.08 -4.50 15.16
N ARG A 109 -9.62 -3.93 16.24
CA ARG A 109 -8.85 -3.08 17.15
C ARG A 109 -7.74 -3.87 17.82
N ASP A 110 -8.06 -5.07 18.31
CA ASP A 110 -7.08 -5.93 18.98
C ASP A 110 -5.94 -6.33 18.02
N LEU A 111 -6.26 -6.69 16.77
CA LEU A 111 -5.24 -6.99 15.74
C LEU A 111 -4.37 -5.76 15.42
N MET A 112 -4.99 -4.58 15.26
CA MET A 112 -4.25 -3.35 14.99
C MET A 112 -3.36 -2.95 16.19
N ASP A 113 -3.89 -2.99 17.40
CA ASP A 113 -3.16 -2.67 18.62
C ASP A 113 -1.97 -3.64 18.80
N ALA A 114 -2.17 -4.94 18.54
CA ALA A 114 -1.10 -5.93 18.58
C ALA A 114 -0.04 -5.69 17.49
N CYS A 115 -0.45 -5.34 16.26
CA CYS A 115 0.48 -4.96 15.19
C CYS A 115 1.33 -3.74 15.60
N LEU A 116 0.69 -2.67 16.07
CA LEU A 116 1.35 -1.41 16.40
C LEU A 116 2.14 -1.44 17.72
N ALA A 117 1.96 -2.48 18.53
CA ALA A 117 2.74 -2.76 19.73
C ALA A 117 4.01 -3.58 19.45
N ASP A 118 4.13 -4.20 18.26
CA ASP A 118 5.34 -4.90 17.86
C ASP A 118 6.35 -3.91 17.25
N GLU A 119 7.31 -3.49 18.07
CA GLU A 119 8.39 -2.59 17.66
C GLU A 119 9.25 -3.17 16.52
N ALA A 120 9.41 -4.49 16.41
CA ALA A 120 10.17 -5.09 15.32
C ALA A 120 9.44 -4.95 13.97
N ALA A 121 8.11 -5.02 13.98
CA ALA A 121 7.30 -4.76 12.80
C ALA A 121 7.31 -3.27 12.42
N VAL A 122 7.07 -2.39 13.40
CA VAL A 122 6.86 -0.94 13.19
C VAL A 122 8.16 -0.16 13.02
N THR A 123 9.19 -0.40 13.84
CA THR A 123 10.47 0.33 13.73
C THR A 123 11.44 -0.37 12.78
N GLY A 124 11.29 -1.68 12.61
CA GLY A 124 12.03 -2.45 11.61
C GLY A 124 11.48 -2.30 10.19
N SER A 125 10.36 -1.60 10.01
CA SER A 125 9.65 -1.42 8.73
C SER A 125 9.44 -2.73 8.00
N ASN A 126 8.92 -3.73 8.73
CA ASN A 126 8.62 -5.05 8.22
C ASN A 126 7.24 -5.49 8.72
N LEU A 127 6.22 -4.73 8.31
CA LEU A 127 4.83 -4.97 8.72
C LEU A 127 4.38 -6.39 8.31
N TRP A 128 4.80 -6.86 7.13
CA TRP A 128 4.44 -8.18 6.61
C TRP A 128 5.28 -9.32 7.18
N GLY A 129 6.16 -9.01 8.13
CA GLY A 129 6.86 -9.95 8.99
C GLY A 129 6.14 -10.28 10.29
N ASN A 130 4.97 -9.66 10.56
CA ASN A 130 4.18 -9.88 11.77
C ASN A 130 2.75 -10.36 11.44
N LYS A 131 2.30 -11.44 12.10
CA LYS A 131 0.98 -12.03 11.86
C LYS A 131 -0.18 -11.08 12.16
N ALA A 132 -0.10 -10.35 13.29
CA ALA A 132 -1.13 -9.40 13.68
C ALA A 132 -1.25 -8.25 12.66
N CYS A 133 -0.14 -7.77 12.10
CA CYS A 133 -0.15 -6.76 11.04
C CYS A 133 -0.79 -7.28 9.74
N VAL A 134 -0.46 -8.50 9.31
CA VAL A 134 -1.08 -9.12 8.12
C VAL A 134 -2.57 -9.37 8.35
N ALA A 135 -2.96 -9.87 9.52
CA ALA A 135 -4.35 -10.09 9.91
C ALA A 135 -5.14 -8.77 10.03
N ALA A 136 -4.53 -7.72 10.61
CA ALA A 136 -5.11 -6.39 10.68
C ALA A 136 -5.32 -5.81 9.27
N ALA A 137 -4.30 -5.88 8.40
CA ALA A 137 -4.41 -5.42 7.03
C ALA A 137 -5.56 -6.12 6.30
N ALA A 138 -5.64 -7.45 6.44
CA ALA A 138 -6.68 -8.27 5.81
C ALA A 138 -8.07 -8.12 6.46
N SER A 139 -8.17 -7.36 7.54
CA SER A 139 -9.44 -6.98 8.14
C SER A 139 -10.09 -5.84 7.33
N PHE A 140 -11.38 -5.96 7.04
CA PHE A 140 -12.12 -4.99 6.22
C PHE A 140 -12.62 -3.77 6.97
N ARG A 141 -13.34 -2.87 6.26
CA ARG A 141 -13.84 -1.56 6.71
C ARG A 141 -12.73 -0.55 6.94
N ASN A 142 -11.91 -0.35 5.91
CA ASN A 142 -10.87 0.68 5.86
C ASN A 142 -9.77 0.46 6.90
N ILE A 143 -9.39 -0.80 7.18
CA ILE A 143 -8.04 -1.05 7.67
C ILE A 143 -7.17 -1.17 6.42
N TRP A 144 -7.16 -2.30 5.71
CA TRP A 144 -6.31 -2.44 4.52
C TRP A 144 -4.81 -2.20 4.83
N PRO A 145 -3.90 -2.61 3.95
CA PRO A 145 -2.46 -2.40 4.13
C PRO A 145 -2.09 -0.92 4.30
N SER A 146 -2.71 -0.02 3.55
CA SER A 146 -2.47 1.42 3.63
C SER A 146 -2.74 2.04 5.01
N THR A 147 -3.83 1.67 5.71
CA THR A 147 -4.08 2.18 7.08
C THR A 147 -3.12 1.57 8.09
N VAL A 148 -2.80 0.27 7.98
CA VAL A 148 -1.80 -0.36 8.88
C VAL A 148 -0.47 0.38 8.78
N ARG A 149 0.00 0.62 7.55
CA ARG A 149 1.24 1.37 7.31
C ARG A 149 1.14 2.81 7.80
N GLY A 150 0.03 3.51 7.52
CA GLY A 150 -0.14 4.90 7.95
C GLY A 150 -0.12 5.04 9.47
N LEU A 151 -0.79 4.13 10.20
CA LEU A 151 -0.72 4.11 11.66
C LEU A 151 0.67 3.73 12.20
N ALA A 152 1.39 2.82 11.52
CA ALA A 152 2.79 2.54 11.84
C ALA A 152 3.69 3.77 11.62
N ALA A 153 3.44 4.53 10.56
CA ALA A 153 4.15 5.78 10.26
C ALA A 153 3.97 6.86 11.34
N CYS A 154 2.85 6.84 12.07
CA CYS A 154 2.66 7.70 13.25
C CYS A 154 3.65 7.41 14.39
N LYS A 155 4.12 6.16 14.49
CA LYS A 155 5.08 5.71 15.50
C LYS A 155 6.52 5.78 15.00
N ASN A 156 6.71 5.58 13.70
CA ASN A 156 8.00 5.58 13.04
C ASN A 156 7.97 6.48 11.80
N SER A 157 8.52 7.69 11.90
CA SER A 157 8.58 8.62 10.76
C SER A 157 9.51 8.14 9.64
N GLU A 158 10.33 7.11 9.87
CA GLU A 158 11.16 6.46 8.86
C GLU A 158 10.46 5.28 8.17
N GLU A 159 9.20 5.01 8.50
CA GLU A 159 8.46 3.86 7.97
C GLU A 159 8.48 3.80 6.44
N ALA A 160 8.68 2.60 5.90
CA ALA A 160 8.76 2.39 4.47
C ALA A 160 7.39 2.63 3.81
N GLN A 161 7.42 3.19 2.59
CA GLN A 161 6.26 3.25 1.72
C GLN A 161 5.71 1.84 1.48
N LEU A 162 4.41 1.73 1.22
CA LEU A 162 3.73 0.43 1.19
C LEU A 162 4.33 -0.51 0.12
N ASP A 163 4.69 0.03 -1.04
CA ASP A 163 5.35 -0.64 -2.15
C ASP A 163 6.83 -0.99 -1.89
N ALA A 164 7.42 -0.38 -0.86
CA ALA A 164 8.80 -0.58 -0.44
C ALA A 164 8.93 -1.41 0.84
N GLN A 165 7.82 -1.90 1.39
CA GLN A 165 7.84 -2.87 2.49
C GLN A 165 8.54 -4.15 2.03
N PRO A 166 9.21 -4.89 2.94
CA PRO A 166 9.67 -6.23 2.64
C PRO A 166 8.51 -7.13 2.25
N SER A 167 8.75 -8.08 1.35
CA SER A 167 7.75 -9.06 0.97
C SER A 167 7.18 -9.80 2.17
N LEU A 168 5.92 -10.26 2.06
CA LEU A 168 5.25 -11.10 3.04
C LEU A 168 6.19 -12.23 3.47
N ASN A 169 6.45 -12.32 4.77
CA ASN A 169 7.29 -13.38 5.30
C ASN A 169 6.69 -14.73 4.92
N TYR A 170 7.48 -15.55 4.23
CA TYR A 170 7.01 -16.82 3.70
C TYR A 170 6.59 -17.80 4.81
N ASP A 171 7.18 -17.73 6.00
CA ASP A 171 6.75 -18.53 7.15
C ASP A 171 5.35 -18.14 7.63
N ILE A 172 5.00 -16.84 7.54
CA ILE A 172 3.63 -16.38 7.81
C ILE A 172 2.70 -16.91 6.74
N TYR A 173 3.04 -16.76 5.47
CA TYR A 173 2.23 -17.31 4.38
C TYR A 173 2.00 -18.81 4.52
N ALA A 174 3.07 -19.57 4.79
CA ALA A 174 3.00 -21.01 5.00
C ALA A 174 2.18 -21.38 6.23
N SER A 175 2.20 -20.56 7.29
CA SER A 175 1.32 -20.77 8.45
C SER A 175 -0.17 -20.58 8.13
N ILE A 176 -0.49 -19.86 7.05
CA ILE A 176 -1.86 -19.66 6.55
C ILE A 176 -2.24 -20.78 5.58
N ALA A 177 -1.48 -20.94 4.50
CA ALA A 177 -1.76 -21.91 3.44
C ALA A 177 -1.57 -23.37 3.89
N GLY A 178 -0.78 -23.60 4.95
CA GLY A 178 -0.46 -24.91 5.50
C GLY A 178 0.80 -25.54 4.89
N ASP A 179 1.06 -26.80 5.27
CA ASP A 179 2.30 -27.51 4.94
C ASP A 179 2.58 -27.63 3.43
N CYS A 180 1.53 -27.57 2.60
CA CYS A 180 1.66 -27.62 1.15
C CYS A 180 2.32 -26.37 0.53
N ALA A 181 2.48 -25.28 1.28
CA ALA A 181 3.16 -24.09 0.80
C ALA A 181 4.58 -24.40 0.31
N TRP A 182 5.28 -25.31 1.00
CA TRP A 182 6.66 -25.69 0.67
C TRP A 182 6.79 -26.74 -0.44
N ALA A 183 5.68 -27.25 -0.99
CA ALA A 183 5.71 -28.18 -2.11
C ALA A 183 6.10 -27.47 -3.42
N ASP A 184 6.60 -28.23 -4.41
CA ASP A 184 6.82 -27.67 -5.75
C ASP A 184 5.49 -27.20 -6.34
N GLY A 185 5.44 -25.92 -6.76
CA GLY A 185 4.21 -25.23 -7.15
C GLY A 185 3.40 -24.60 -6.00
N GLY A 186 3.69 -24.95 -4.73
CA GLY A 186 3.02 -24.43 -3.54
C GLY A 186 1.50 -24.68 -3.51
N CYS A 187 0.84 -24.25 -2.44
CA CYS A 187 -0.61 -24.15 -2.39
C CYS A 187 -1.03 -22.72 -2.08
N SER A 188 -2.16 -22.32 -2.65
CA SER A 188 -2.78 -21.04 -2.40
C SER A 188 -3.50 -21.04 -1.05
N VAL A 189 -3.71 -19.85 -0.49
CA VAL A 189 -4.60 -19.67 0.65
C VAL A 189 -6.03 -19.90 0.18
N THR A 190 -6.78 -20.73 0.91
CA THR A 190 -8.23 -20.92 0.71
C THR A 190 -9.02 -20.05 1.70
N GLU A 191 -10.34 -19.96 1.50
CA GLU A 191 -11.24 -19.29 2.45
C GLU A 191 -11.09 -19.82 3.88
N GLN A 192 -11.04 -21.15 4.06
CA GLN A 192 -10.90 -21.74 5.39
C GLN A 192 -9.54 -21.41 6.01
N ASN A 193 -8.47 -21.42 5.22
CA ASN A 193 -7.15 -21.00 5.68
C ASN A 193 -7.15 -19.55 6.18
N PHE A 194 -7.85 -18.66 5.47
CA PHE A 194 -7.99 -17.27 5.86
C PHE A 194 -8.76 -17.11 7.18
N ILE A 195 -9.89 -17.83 7.33
CA ILE A 195 -10.67 -17.84 8.57
C ILE A 195 -9.79 -18.33 9.74
N ASP A 196 -9.14 -19.47 9.57
CA ASP A 196 -8.30 -20.08 10.60
C ASP A 196 -7.14 -19.16 10.97
N PHE A 197 -6.55 -18.46 10.01
CA PHE A 197 -5.49 -17.49 10.26
C PHE A 197 -5.95 -16.33 11.15
N ILE A 198 -7.12 -15.74 10.88
CA ILE A 198 -7.62 -14.62 11.68
C ILE A 198 -7.96 -15.08 13.10
N TYR A 199 -8.68 -16.19 13.25
CA TYR A 199 -9.05 -16.72 14.57
C TYR A 199 -7.84 -17.19 15.39
N SER A 200 -6.86 -17.83 14.75
CA SER A 200 -5.61 -18.23 15.42
C SER A 200 -4.79 -17.02 15.83
N THR A 201 -4.66 -16.01 14.97
CA THR A 201 -3.94 -14.76 15.32
C THR A 201 -4.62 -14.04 16.49
N LEU A 202 -5.95 -13.92 16.49
CA LEU A 202 -6.70 -13.36 17.62
C LEU A 202 -6.46 -14.13 18.92
N SER A 203 -6.42 -15.46 18.84
CA SER A 203 -6.13 -16.32 19.99
C SER A 203 -4.70 -16.14 20.50
N GLU A 204 -3.72 -16.05 19.58
CA GLU A 204 -2.30 -15.83 19.89
C GLU A 204 -2.07 -14.49 20.61
N ILE A 205 -2.78 -13.43 20.21
CA ILE A 205 -2.68 -12.11 20.86
C ILE A 205 -3.54 -12.00 22.13
N GLY A 206 -4.26 -13.07 22.52
CA GLY A 206 -5.12 -13.07 23.70
C GLY A 206 -6.36 -12.17 23.58
N SER A 207 -6.85 -11.95 22.35
CA SER A 207 -8.03 -11.14 22.10
C SER A 207 -9.28 -11.74 22.76
N SER A 208 -10.12 -10.85 23.31
CA SER A 208 -11.45 -11.21 23.81
C SER A 208 -12.57 -10.91 22.80
N GLY A 209 -12.23 -10.22 21.71
CA GLY A 209 -13.13 -9.89 20.61
C GLY A 209 -12.94 -10.83 19.43
N TYR A 210 -14.03 -11.36 18.90
CA TYR A 210 -14.03 -12.17 17.68
C TYR A 210 -14.98 -11.55 16.65
N PRO A 211 -14.79 -11.83 15.35
CA PRO A 211 -15.75 -11.44 14.33
C PRO A 211 -17.16 -11.90 14.72
N ALA A 212 -18.16 -11.05 14.49
CA ALA A 212 -19.56 -11.35 14.84
C ALA A 212 -20.08 -12.63 14.14
N SER A 213 -19.55 -12.95 12.97
CA SER A 213 -19.75 -14.20 12.25
C SER A 213 -18.62 -14.47 11.27
N VAL A 214 -18.52 -15.72 10.83
CA VAL A 214 -17.63 -16.12 9.73
C VAL A 214 -18.05 -15.43 8.43
N ASP A 215 -19.35 -15.28 8.16
CA ASP A 215 -19.84 -14.56 6.98
C ASP A 215 -19.37 -13.11 6.92
N THR A 216 -19.30 -12.42 8.07
CA THR A 216 -18.72 -11.07 8.14
C THR A 216 -17.24 -11.13 7.74
N LEU A 217 -16.49 -12.10 8.24
CA LEU A 217 -15.07 -12.23 7.90
C LEU A 217 -14.85 -12.53 6.41
N ILE A 218 -15.70 -13.35 5.80
CA ILE A 218 -15.62 -13.70 4.38
C ILE A 218 -16.00 -12.48 3.50
N SER A 219 -17.22 -11.98 3.66
CA SER A 219 -17.78 -10.91 2.82
C SER A 219 -17.01 -9.59 2.95
N SER A 220 -16.40 -9.39 4.11
CA SER A 220 -15.66 -8.18 4.41
C SER A 220 -14.17 -8.40 4.15
N GLY A 221 -13.53 -9.41 4.71
CA GLY A 221 -12.07 -9.61 4.54
C GLY A 221 -11.70 -10.33 3.26
N TRP A 222 -12.16 -11.57 3.12
CA TRP A 222 -11.71 -12.51 2.10
C TRP A 222 -12.09 -12.11 0.67
N GLU A 223 -13.39 -11.91 0.41
CA GLU A 223 -13.89 -11.64 -0.94
C GLU A 223 -13.30 -10.37 -1.55
N PRO A 224 -13.13 -9.25 -0.81
CA PRO A 224 -12.49 -8.06 -1.36
C PRO A 224 -11.02 -8.24 -1.74
N ILE A 225 -10.28 -9.07 -1.01
CA ILE A 225 -8.89 -9.40 -1.35
C ILE A 225 -8.85 -10.19 -2.67
N LEU A 226 -9.67 -11.24 -2.78
CA LEU A 226 -9.77 -12.03 -4.01
C LEU A 226 -10.20 -11.18 -5.21
N LYS A 227 -11.15 -10.26 -4.99
CA LYS A 227 -11.61 -9.33 -6.01
C LYS A 227 -10.50 -8.38 -6.47
N TRP A 228 -9.70 -7.85 -5.54
CA TRP A 228 -8.54 -7.02 -5.88
C TRP A 228 -7.48 -7.83 -6.62
N ALA A 229 -7.19 -9.03 -6.14
CA ALA A 229 -6.18 -9.93 -6.70
C ALA A 229 -6.57 -10.57 -8.04
N ALA A 230 -7.86 -10.54 -8.40
CA ALA A 230 -8.43 -11.22 -9.55
C ALA A 230 -8.06 -12.72 -9.61
N SER A 231 -8.00 -13.38 -8.44
CA SER A 231 -7.44 -14.73 -8.29
C SER A 231 -8.47 -15.86 -8.25
N GLY A 232 -9.77 -15.56 -8.36
CA GLY A 232 -10.84 -16.55 -8.24
C GLY A 232 -11.12 -16.88 -6.78
N ASP A 233 -11.18 -18.17 -6.43
CA ASP A 233 -11.57 -18.65 -5.09
C ASP A 233 -10.36 -18.90 -4.16
N GLU A 234 -9.14 -18.76 -4.69
CA GLU A 234 -7.90 -19.02 -3.99
C GLU A 234 -6.97 -17.81 -4.09
N LEU A 235 -6.06 -17.67 -3.12
CA LEU A 235 -5.11 -16.56 -3.06
C LEU A 235 -3.65 -17.07 -3.04
N PRO A 236 -2.98 -17.10 -4.20
CA PRO A 236 -1.55 -17.46 -4.30
C PRO A 236 -0.65 -16.45 -3.58
N TYR A 237 0.56 -16.88 -3.17
CA TYR A 237 1.53 -16.02 -2.48
C TYR A 237 1.79 -14.70 -3.22
N GLY A 238 2.06 -14.76 -4.52
CA GLY A 238 2.36 -13.58 -5.33
C GLY A 238 1.21 -12.55 -5.27
N SER A 239 -0.02 -13.01 -5.47
CA SER A 239 -1.21 -12.16 -5.41
C SER A 239 -1.45 -11.59 -4.01
N PHE A 240 -1.25 -12.39 -2.94
CA PHE A 240 -1.41 -11.91 -1.57
C PHE A 240 -0.34 -10.87 -1.21
N ASN A 241 0.91 -11.16 -1.56
CA ASN A 241 2.01 -10.24 -1.37
C ASN A 241 1.76 -8.93 -2.13
N ASP A 242 1.36 -8.99 -3.40
CA ASP A 242 1.09 -7.79 -4.19
C ASP A 242 -0.05 -6.97 -3.59
N TRP A 243 -1.11 -7.61 -3.10
CA TRP A 243 -2.19 -6.94 -2.39
C TRP A 243 -1.68 -6.17 -1.17
N LEU A 244 -0.80 -6.79 -0.36
CA LEU A 244 -0.18 -6.11 0.80
C LEU A 244 0.64 -4.87 0.44
N HIS A 245 1.11 -4.74 -0.80
CA HIS A 245 1.98 -3.64 -1.24
C HIS A 245 1.26 -2.55 -2.04
N PHE A 246 0.11 -2.87 -2.66
CA PHE A 246 -0.50 -2.02 -3.68
C PHE A 246 -2.00 -1.74 -3.47
N SER A 247 -2.54 -2.03 -2.28
CA SER A 247 -3.98 -1.87 -1.97
C SER A 247 -4.29 -0.78 -0.94
#